data_AF-A0A4Y2IYZ8-F1
#
_entry.id   AF-A0A4Y2IYZ8-F1
#
_cell.length_a   1.000
_cell.length_b   1.000
_cell.length_c   1.000
_cell.angle_alpha   90.00
_cell.angle_beta   90.00
_cell.angle_gamma   90.00
#
_symmetry.space_group_name_H-M   'P 1'
#
loop_
_entity.id
_entity.type
_entity.pdbx_description
1 polymer ?
#
loop_
_entity_poly.entity_id
_entity_poly.type
_entity_poly.pdbx_seq_one_letter_code
_entity_poly.pdbx_strand_id
1 'polypeptide(L)'
;MLCFQFHKGFVVKPAEEDADYLIIKSALEIEKRSQCVVVLGEDIDLLVIMAESINSENIFFLKLRRGKAEDALYCEATLNIAPQIRDNILFLRAFSGCDTISALFRLRKKKFINVLNCNEL
;
A
#
# COMPACT_ATOMS: atom_id res chain seq x y z
N MET A 1 19.77 -2.48 17.60
CA MET A 1 21.05 -2.04 17.02
C MET A 1 21.01 -2.37 15.53
N LEU A 2 20.68 -1.39 14.68
CA LEU A 2 20.66 -1.56 13.23
C LEU A 2 21.94 -0.92 12.68
N CYS A 3 22.89 -1.76 12.29
CA CYS A 3 24.15 -1.34 11.68
C CYS A 3 23.90 -1.12 10.19
N PHE A 4 23.99 0.12 9.72
CA PHE A 4 23.90 0.45 8.30
C PHE A 4 25.30 0.66 7.73
N GLN A 5 25.74 -0.23 6.84
CA GLN A 5 26.84 0.04 5.92
C GLN A 5 26.25 0.49 4.59
N PHE A 6 26.35 1.78 4.29
CA PHE A 6 25.93 2.34 3.00
C PHE A 6 27.14 2.48 2.07
N HIS A 7 27.13 1.75 0.96
CA HIS A 7 28.09 1.92 -0.15
C HIS A 7 27.45 2.82 -1.24
N LYS A 8 27.60 4.15 -1.12
CA LYS A 8 27.22 5.25 -2.06
C LYS A 8 25.73 5.46 -2.43
N GLY A 9 25.33 6.75 -2.51
CA GLY A 9 24.30 7.26 -3.42
C GLY A 9 22.85 7.39 -2.94
N PHE A 10 22.55 7.31 -1.64
CA PHE A 10 21.17 7.35 -1.13
C PHE A 10 20.84 8.68 -0.45
N VAL A 11 19.64 9.19 -0.71
CA VAL A 11 19.03 10.27 0.08
C VAL A 11 18.09 9.63 1.09
N VAL A 12 18.37 9.83 2.37
CA VAL A 12 17.51 9.34 3.46
C VAL A 12 16.63 10.49 3.93
N LYS A 13 15.33 10.26 3.95
CA LYS A 13 14.35 11.16 4.57
C LYS A 13 13.77 10.46 5.80
N PRO A 14 14.04 10.93 7.02
CA PRO A 14 13.37 10.40 8.20
C PRO A 14 11.88 10.78 8.18
N ALA A 15 11.04 9.87 8.67
CA ALA A 15 9.63 10.17 8.91
C ALA A 15 9.46 10.84 10.27
N GLU A 16 8.82 12.01 10.30
CA GLU A 16 8.41 12.67 11.54
C GLU A 16 7.12 12.07 12.10
N GLU A 17 6.29 11.52 11.21
CA GLU A 17 5.01 10.89 11.51
C GLU A 17 4.99 9.44 10.98
N ASP A 18 4.07 9.13 10.08
CA ASP A 18 3.91 7.82 9.47
C ASP A 18 4.89 7.63 8.30
N ALA A 19 5.70 6.58 8.36
CA ALA A 19 6.70 6.28 7.35
C ALA A 19 6.08 5.82 6.03
N ASP A 20 4.99 5.05 6.09
CA ASP A 20 4.35 4.49 4.90
C ASP A 20 3.71 5.60 4.06
N TYR A 21 3.01 6.52 4.72
CA TYR A 21 2.50 7.73 4.08
C TYR A 21 3.61 8.58 3.45
N LEU A 22 4.72 8.79 4.17
CA LEU A 22 5.84 9.57 3.64
C LEU A 22 6.49 8.92 2.41
N ILE A 23 6.59 7.58 2.39
CA ILE A 23 7.10 6.82 1.25
C ILE A 23 6.21 7.02 0.02
N ILE A 24 4.89 6.83 0.16
CA ILE A 24 3.95 6.97 -0.96
C ILE A 24 3.88 8.42 -1.45
N LYS A 25 3.84 9.39 -0.53
CA LYS A 25 3.88 10.82 -0.86
C LYS A 25 5.15 11.18 -1.64
N SER A 26 6.31 10.67 -1.20
CA SER A 26 7.57 10.88 -1.90
C SER A 26 7.56 10.26 -3.30
N ALA A 27 6.97 9.08 -3.48
CA ALA A 27 6.84 8.43 -4.78
C ALA A 27 6.01 9.30 -5.76
N LEU A 28 4.90 9.87 -5.31
CA LEU A 28 4.07 10.81 -6.09
C LEU A 28 4.83 12.09 -6.47
N GLU A 29 5.69 12.61 -5.61
CA GLU A 29 6.52 13.78 -5.93
C GLU A 29 7.62 13.46 -6.94
N ILE A 30 8.24 12.29 -6.82
CA ILE A 30 9.32 11.83 -7.72
C ILE A 30 8.76 11.51 -9.11
N GLU A 31 7.56 10.94 -9.19
CA GLU A 31 6.89 10.57 -10.44
C GLU A 31 6.68 11.78 -11.35
N LYS A 32 6.35 12.95 -10.79
CA LYS A 32 6.20 14.20 -11.58
C LYS A 32 7.46 14.59 -12.35
N ARG A 33 8.62 14.03 -12.00
CA ARG A 33 9.93 14.33 -12.61
C ARG A 33 10.60 13.10 -13.21
N SER A 34 9.93 11.95 -13.19
CA SER A 34 10.51 10.66 -13.55
C SER A 34 9.54 9.87 -14.43
N GLN A 35 10.06 9.08 -15.36
CA GLN A 35 9.21 8.27 -16.25
C GLN A 35 8.58 7.08 -15.52
N CYS A 36 9.19 6.62 -14.43
CA CYS A 36 8.75 5.46 -13.67
C CYS A 36 9.28 5.55 -12.23
N VAL A 37 8.47 5.16 -11.26
CA VAL A 37 8.83 5.07 -9.84
C VAL A 37 8.46 3.69 -9.31
N VAL A 38 9.39 3.05 -8.61
CA VAL A 38 9.14 1.77 -7.94
C VAL A 38 9.29 1.95 -6.44
N VAL A 39 8.21 1.69 -5.71
CA VAL A 39 8.18 1.61 -4.25
C VAL A 39 8.51 0.18 -3.83
N LEU A 40 9.51 0.02 -2.98
CA LEU A 40 9.95 -1.27 -2.46
C LEU A 40 9.50 -1.41 -1.00
N GLY A 41 8.89 -2.53 -0.64
CA GLY A 41 8.53 -2.80 0.75
C GLY A 41 7.96 -4.19 0.98
N GLU A 42 8.07 -4.69 2.22
CA GLU A 42 7.40 -5.93 2.63
C GLU A 42 5.95 -5.66 3.09
N ASP A 43 5.67 -4.47 3.62
CA ASP A 43 4.37 -4.13 4.21
C ASP A 43 3.27 -4.02 3.15
N ILE A 44 2.09 -4.58 3.44
CA ILE A 44 0.92 -4.44 2.57
C ILE A 44 0.22 -3.09 2.76
N ASP A 45 0.44 -2.40 3.88
CA ASP A 45 -0.13 -1.08 4.14
C ASP A 45 0.39 -0.03 3.14
N LEU A 46 1.64 -0.17 2.68
CA LEU A 46 2.18 0.59 1.54
C LEU A 46 1.33 0.43 0.27
N LEU A 47 0.91 -0.80 -0.05
CA LEU A 47 0.06 -1.06 -1.22
C LEU A 47 -1.35 -0.48 -1.05
N VAL A 48 -1.89 -0.51 0.16
CA VAL A 48 -3.22 0.04 0.46
C VAL A 48 -3.21 1.57 0.34
N ILE A 49 -2.20 2.23 0.91
CA ILE A 49 -2.03 3.68 0.81
C ILE A 49 -1.76 4.08 -0.65
N MET A 50 -0.93 3.32 -1.36
CA MET A 50 -0.72 3.52 -2.79
C MET A 50 -2.02 3.41 -3.59
N ALA A 51 -2.83 2.38 -3.36
CA ALA A 51 -4.08 2.18 -4.09
C ALA A 51 -5.06 3.34 -3.89
N GLU A 52 -5.11 3.94 -2.69
CA GLU A 52 -5.92 5.14 -2.46
C GLU A 52 -5.31 6.36 -3.19
N SER A 53 -4.02 6.60 -3.01
CA SER A 53 -3.40 7.87 -3.38
C SER A 53 -2.93 7.97 -4.84
N ILE A 54 -2.79 6.86 -5.57
CA ILE A 54 -2.14 6.83 -6.88
C ILE A 54 -3.14 6.64 -8.02
N ASN A 55 -3.27 7.63 -8.89
CA ASN A 55 -4.01 7.55 -10.17
C ASN A 55 -3.10 7.43 -11.39
N SER A 56 -1.81 7.10 -11.19
CA SER A 56 -0.79 7.05 -12.25
C SER A 56 -0.39 5.61 -12.58
N GLU A 57 -0.22 5.34 -13.87
CA GLU A 57 0.32 4.08 -14.38
C GLU A 57 1.85 3.97 -14.22
N ASN A 58 2.52 5.07 -13.85
CA ASN A 58 3.99 5.15 -13.77
C ASN A 58 4.55 4.75 -12.40
N ILE A 59 3.69 4.46 -11.42
CA ILE A 59 4.12 4.05 -10.08
C ILE A 59 3.80 2.58 -9.86
N PHE A 60 4.81 1.85 -9.41
CA PHE A 60 4.75 0.42 -9.15
C PHE A 60 5.13 0.14 -7.70
N PHE A 61 4.51 -0.86 -7.11
CA PHE A 61 4.89 -1.41 -5.80
C PHE A 61 5.44 -2.82 -5.98
N LEU A 62 6.70 -3.01 -5.61
CA LEU A 62 7.31 -4.33 -5.53
C LEU A 62 7.25 -4.81 -4.09
N LYS A 63 6.34 -5.76 -3.85
CA LYS A 63 6.22 -6.45 -2.57
C LYS A 63 7.36 -7.46 -2.45
N LEU A 64 8.33 -7.12 -1.62
CA LEU A 64 9.43 -8.02 -1.27
C LEU A 64 8.87 -9.11 -0.34
N ARG A 65 9.21 -10.37 -0.61
CA ARG A 65 8.84 -11.49 0.26
C ARG A 65 10.05 -12.06 0.99
N ARG A 66 9.82 -12.52 2.22
CA ARG A 66 10.80 -13.31 2.96
C ARG A 66 10.73 -14.78 2.54
N GLY A 67 11.89 -15.42 2.38
CA GLY A 67 12.01 -16.86 2.16
C GLY A 67 12.03 -17.26 0.68
N LYS A 68 11.35 -18.36 0.32
CA LYS A 68 11.37 -18.95 -1.03
C LYS A 68 10.27 -18.44 -1.96
N ALA A 69 9.40 -17.55 -1.48
CA ALA A 69 8.30 -17.04 -2.28
C ALA A 69 8.79 -15.93 -3.22
N GLU A 70 8.28 -15.90 -4.44
CA GLU A 70 8.61 -14.87 -5.42
C GLU A 70 8.06 -13.50 -5.01
N ASP A 71 8.83 -12.45 -5.31
CA ASP A 71 8.39 -11.08 -5.15
C ASP A 71 7.21 -10.80 -6.09
N ALA A 72 6.32 -9.90 -5.67
CA ALA A 72 5.12 -9.57 -6.44
C ALA A 72 5.11 -8.09 -6.81
N LEU A 73 4.92 -7.79 -8.09
CA LEU A 73 4.80 -6.42 -8.60
C LEU A 73 3.34 -6.04 -8.76
N TYR A 74 2.97 -4.88 -8.25
CA TYR A 74 1.64 -4.30 -8.34
C TYR A 74 1.71 -2.92 -8.99
N CYS A 75 0.74 -2.61 -9.84
CA CYS A 75 0.44 -1.29 -10.36
C CYS A 75 -1.07 -1.12 -10.47
N GLU A 76 -1.53 0.08 -10.82
CA GLU A 76 -2.95 0.39 -10.87
C GLU A 76 -3.73 -0.57 -11.80
N ALA A 77 -3.19 -0.85 -12.98
CA ALA A 77 -3.80 -1.79 -13.93
C ALA A 77 -3.96 -3.21 -13.37
N THR A 78 -3.06 -3.65 -12.47
CA THR A 78 -3.12 -5.00 -11.87
C THR A 78 -3.99 -5.08 -10.63
N LEU A 79 -4.24 -3.95 -9.95
CA LEU A 79 -5.01 -3.94 -8.70
C LEU A 79 -6.49 -4.21 -8.94
N ASN A 80 -7.04 -3.81 -10.09
CA ASN A 80 -8.42 -4.08 -10.52
C ASN A 80 -9.46 -3.89 -9.39
N ILE A 81 -9.30 -2.81 -8.62
CA ILE A 81 -10.17 -2.49 -7.49
C ILE A 81 -11.33 -1.64 -8.02
N ALA A 82 -12.56 -1.98 -7.64
CA ALA A 82 -13.73 -1.18 -8.00
C ALA A 82 -13.61 0.25 -7.39
N PRO A 83 -13.99 1.32 -8.11
CA PRO A 83 -13.85 2.70 -7.62
C PRO A 83 -14.42 2.93 -6.21
N GLN A 84 -15.62 2.41 -5.94
CA GLN A 84 -16.26 2.48 -4.61
C GLN A 84 -15.44 1.83 -3.47
N ILE A 85 -14.68 0.77 -3.77
CA ILE A 85 -13.82 0.09 -2.80
C ILE A 85 -12.55 0.91 -2.60
N ARG A 86 -12.04 1.50 -3.69
CA ARG A 86 -10.83 2.31 -3.71
C ARG A 86 -10.99 3.57 -2.86
N ASP A 87 -12.08 4.32 -3.06
CA ASP A 87 -12.38 5.54 -2.31
C ASP A 87 -12.53 5.27 -0.80
N ASN A 88 -12.92 4.05 -0.44
CA ASN A 88 -13.09 3.64 0.95
C ASN A 88 -11.96 2.76 1.49
N ILE A 89 -10.88 2.49 0.72
CA ILE A 89 -9.96 1.39 1.03
C ILE A 89 -9.23 1.56 2.37
N LEU A 90 -8.89 2.80 2.75
CA LEU A 90 -8.28 3.10 4.05
C LEU A 90 -9.26 2.84 5.20
N PHE A 91 -10.53 3.23 5.03
CA PHE A 91 -11.59 2.92 5.97
C PHE A 91 -11.78 1.40 6.09
N LEU A 92 -11.84 0.68 4.95
CA LEU A 92 -11.92 -0.77 4.94
C LEU A 92 -10.74 -1.41 5.65
N ARG A 93 -9.53 -0.87 5.49
CA ARG A 93 -8.31 -1.37 6.14
C ARG A 93 -8.36 -1.15 7.64
N ALA A 94 -8.73 0.04 8.10
CA ALA A 94 -8.89 0.36 9.52
C ALA A 94 -9.95 -0.53 10.20
N PHE A 95 -11.09 -0.76 9.54
CA PHE A 95 -12.16 -1.60 10.08
C PHE A 95 -11.87 -3.10 10.01
N SER A 96 -11.21 -3.56 8.94
CA SER A 96 -10.92 -4.99 8.74
C SER A 96 -9.67 -5.48 9.46
N GLY A 97 -8.82 -4.58 9.94
CA GLY A 97 -7.56 -4.89 10.60
C GLY A 97 -6.40 -5.15 9.64
N CYS A 98 -5.18 -5.09 10.21
CA CYS A 98 -3.92 -5.32 9.50
C CYS A 98 -3.77 -6.80 9.06
N ASP A 99 -4.32 -7.75 9.84
CA ASP A 99 -4.36 -9.17 9.53
C ASP A 99 -5.78 -9.71 9.24
N THR A 100 -5.85 -10.93 8.70
CA THR A 100 -7.00 -11.64 8.08
C THR A 100 -8.28 -11.75 8.94
N ILE A 101 -8.30 -11.18 10.14
CA ILE A 101 -9.43 -11.19 11.08
C ILE A 101 -9.69 -9.75 11.54
N SER A 102 -10.87 -9.24 11.18
CA SER A 102 -11.38 -7.99 11.76
C SER A 102 -11.57 -8.19 13.26
N ALA A 103 -10.80 -7.45 14.07
CA ALA A 103 -10.89 -7.50 15.53
C ALA A 103 -12.28 -7.10 16.04
N LEU A 104 -12.97 -6.21 15.30
CA LEU A 104 -14.23 -5.62 15.73
C LEU A 104 -15.45 -6.53 15.52
N PHE A 105 -15.43 -7.44 14.54
CA PHE A 105 -16.62 -8.23 14.19
C PHE A 105 -16.46 -9.74 14.32
N ARG A 106 -15.24 -10.26 14.52
CA ARG A 106 -14.95 -11.71 14.37
C ARG A 106 -15.43 -12.28 13.02
N LEU A 107 -15.64 -11.43 12.02
CA LEU A 107 -16.14 -11.80 10.69
C LEU A 107 -14.98 -11.78 9.69
N ARG A 108 -14.90 -12.81 8.84
CA ARG A 108 -13.95 -12.89 7.71
C ARG A 108 -14.21 -11.75 6.72
N LYS A 109 -13.14 -11.15 6.16
CA LYS A 109 -13.17 -10.02 5.20
C LYS A 109 -14.28 -10.12 4.13
N LYS A 110 -14.56 -11.32 3.59
CA LYS A 110 -15.64 -11.55 2.61
C LYS A 110 -17.05 -11.17 3.10
N LYS A 111 -17.38 -11.39 4.39
CA LYS A 111 -18.69 -11.00 4.95
C LYS A 111 -18.80 -9.49 5.15
N PHE A 112 -17.68 -8.81 5.44
CA PHE A 112 -17.66 -7.35 5.61
C PHE A 112 -17.88 -6.62 4.29
N ILE A 113 -17.23 -7.06 3.19
CA ILE A 113 -17.45 -6.51 1.85
C ILE A 113 -18.93 -6.66 1.42
N ASN A 114 -19.58 -7.79 1.72
CA ASN A 114 -21.01 -7.94 1.43
C ASN A 114 -21.89 -6.96 2.22
N VAL A 115 -21.57 -6.71 3.49
CA VAL A 115 -22.34 -5.74 4.31
C VAL A 115 -22.20 -4.32 3.76
N LEU A 116 -21.01 -3.93 3.30
CA LEU A 116 -20.79 -2.62 2.68
C LEU A 116 -21.49 -2.49 1.32
N ASN A 117 -21.56 -3.56 0.54
CA ASN A 117 -22.29 -3.53 -0.73
C ASN A 117 -23.81 -3.54 -0.54
N CYS A 118 -24.33 -4.04 0.59
CA CYS A 118 -25.77 -4.07 0.88
C CYS A 118 -26.29 -2.77 1.52
N ASN A 119 -25.41 -2.01 2.15
CA ASN A 119 -25.73 -0.68 2.65
C ASN A 119 -25.08 0.31 1.67
N GLU A 120 -25.80 0.71 0.62
CA GLU A 120 -25.37 1.84 -0.21
C GLU A 120 -25.09 3.03 0.71
N LEU A 121 -23.81 3.40 0.81
CA LEU A 121 -23.35 4.65 1.43
C LEU A 121 -23.38 5.76 0.39
#